data_AF-A0A3B9M279-F1
#
_entry.id   AF-A0A3B9M279-F1
#
_cell.length_a   1.000
_cell.length_b   1.000
_cell.length_c   1.000
_cell.angle_alpha   90.00
_cell.angle_beta   90.00
_cell.angle_gamma   90.00
#
_symmetry.space_group_name_H-M   'P 1'
#
loop_
_entity.id
_entity.type
_entity.pdbx_description
1 polymer ?
#
loop_
_entity_poly.entity_id
_entity_poly.type
_entity_poly.pdbx_seq_one_letter_code
_entity_poly.pdbx_strand_id
1 'polypeptide(L)' 'MIGVFLFVILIAVFAVQNAGPVSIKLFFWTVPGIPLVLVIFGTAFCGFVAGVLLGRLTKKGGQKLPPLTDIKEK' A
#
# COMPACT_ATOMS: atom_id res chain seq x y z
N MET A 1 -17.21 -15.46 -15.49
CA MET A 1 -17.89 -14.26 -16.05
C MET A 1 -18.69 -13.51 -14.98
N ILE A 2 -19.67 -14.13 -14.31
CA ILE A 2 -20.52 -13.44 -13.30
C ILE A 2 -19.74 -12.74 -12.17
N GLY A 3 -18.66 -13.36 -11.67
CA GLY A 3 -17.84 -12.76 -10.60
C GLY A 3 -17.13 -11.47 -11.02
N VAL A 4 -16.78 -11.32 -12.30
CA VAL A 4 -16.17 -10.08 -12.82
C VAL A 4 -17.19 -8.95 -12.81
N PHE A 5 -18.43 -9.23 -13.22
CA PHE A 5 -19.50 -8.23 -13.18
C PHE A 5 -19.79 -7.77 -11.76
N LEU A 6 -19.90 -8.70 -10.80
CA LEU A 6 -20.09 -8.35 -9.39
C LEU A 6 -18.93 -7.51 -8.85
N PHE A 7 -17.70 -7.87 -9.20
CA PHE A 7 -16.52 -7.11 -8.79
C PHE A 7 -16.52 -5.69 -9.37
N VAL A 8 -16.83 -5.53 -10.66
CA VAL A 8 -16.92 -4.22 -11.32
C VAL A 8 -18.01 -3.35 -10.68
N ILE A 9 -19.18 -3.93 -10.37
CA ILE A 9 -20.26 -3.21 -9.68
C ILE A 9 -19.79 -2.73 -8.31
N LEU A 10 -19.12 -3.58 -7.53
CA LEU A 10 -18.58 -3.21 -6.22
C LEU A 10 -17.60 -2.03 -6.32
N ILE A 11 -16.68 -2.07 -7.28
CA ILE A 11 -15.72 -0.98 -7.52
C ILE A 11 -16.44 0.31 -7.93
N ALA A 12 -17.45 0.22 -8.81
CA ALA A 12 -18.23 1.39 -9.23
C ALA A 12 -18.99 2.02 -8.05
N VAL A 13 -19.66 1.20 -7.23
CA VAL A 13 -20.36 1.65 -6.03
C VAL A 13 -19.37 2.30 -5.06
N PHE A 14 -18.22 1.67 -4.82
CA PHE A 14 -17.16 2.24 -4.00
C PHE A 14 -16.70 3.60 -4.53
N ALA A 15 -16.46 3.74 -5.83
CA ALA A 15 -16.03 5.00 -6.43
C ALA A 15 -17.08 6.11 -6.28
N VAL A 16 -18.36 5.80 -6.54
CA VAL A 16 -19.45 6.78 -6.42
C VAL A 16 -19.66 7.21 -4.97
N GLN A 17 -19.64 6.27 -4.02
CA GLN A 17 -19.81 6.59 -2.59
C GLN A 17 -18.63 7.38 -2.02
N ASN A 18 -17.42 7.17 -2.55
CA ASN A 18 -16.21 7.87 -2.14
C ASN A 18 -15.85 9.05 -3.08
N ALA A 19 -16.79 9.51 -3.91
CA ALA A 19 -16.61 10.67 -4.79
C ALA A 19 -16.72 12.02 -4.05
N GLY A 20 -17.12 11.99 -2.77
CA GLY A 20 -17.23 13.18 -1.93
C GLY A 20 -15.90 13.95 -1.87
N PRO A 21 -15.92 15.28 -2.10
CA PRO A 21 -14.71 16.10 -2.06
C PRO A 21 -14.21 16.21 -0.62
N VAL A 22 -12.93 15.93 -0.43
CA VAL A 22 -12.23 16.12 0.84
C VAL A 22 -11.11 17.15 0.69
N SER A 23 -10.83 17.87 1.78
CA SER A 23 -9.70 18.79 1.84
C SER A 23 -8.55 18.12 2.56
N ILE A 24 -7.43 17.95 1.87
CA ILE A 24 -6.22 17.35 2.45
C ILE A 24 -5.32 18.49 2.92
N LYS A 25 -4.89 18.44 4.18
CA LYS A 25 -3.86 19.32 4.74
C LYS A 25 -2.65 18.47 5.13
N LEU A 26 -1.53 18.66 4.44
CA LEU A 26 -0.27 17.95 4.67
C LEU A 26 0.82 18.96 5.00
N PHE A 27 1.22 19.04 6.27
CA PHE A 27 2.18 20.03 6.77
C PHE A 27 1.78 21.46 6.34
N PHE A 28 2.43 22.03 5.32
CA PHE A 28 2.15 23.37 4.78
C PHE A 28 1.36 23.35 3.47
N TRP A 29 1.05 22.17 2.93
CA TRP A 29 0.37 21.99 1.65
C TRP A 29 -1.11 21.69 1.87
N THR A 30 -1.99 22.40 1.17
CA THR A 30 -3.44 22.14 1.18
C THR A 30 -3.90 21.83 -0.24
N VAL A 31 -4.59 20.71 -0.41
CA VAL A 31 -5.28 20.39 -1.67
C VAL A 31 -6.77 20.28 -1.38
N PRO A 32 -7.56 21.32 -1.72
CA PRO A 32 -9.00 21.28 -1.54
C PRO A 32 -9.68 20.52 -2.69
N GLY A 33 -10.83 19.91 -2.40
CA GLY A 33 -11.74 19.43 -3.43
C GLY A 33 -11.35 18.13 -4.12
N ILE A 34 -10.45 17.32 -3.55
CA ILE A 34 -10.09 16.02 -4.14
C ILE A 34 -11.07 14.94 -3.65
N PRO A 35 -11.63 14.09 -4.54
CA PRO A 35 -12.44 12.94 -4.15
C PRO A 35 -11.71 11.99 -3.20
N LEU A 36 -12.39 11.54 -2.14
CA LEU A 36 -11.82 10.61 -1.15
C LEU A 36 -11.24 9.34 -1.78
N VAL A 37 -11.90 8.81 -2.81
CA VAL A 37 -11.43 7.63 -3.56
C VAL A 37 -10.01 7.80 -4.12
N LEU A 38 -9.68 8.99 -4.64
CA LEU A 38 -8.36 9.29 -5.18
C LEU A 38 -7.32 9.37 -4.05
N VAL A 39 -7.71 9.87 -2.89
CA VAL A 39 -6.84 9.91 -1.71
C VAL A 39 -6.48 8.51 -1.26
N ILE A 40 -7.47 7.62 -1.17
CA ILE A 40 -7.26 6.22 -0.75
C ILE A 40 -6.32 5.52 -1.72
N PHE A 41 -6.61 5.55 -3.02
CA PHE A 41 -5.76 4.89 -4.01
C PHE A 41 -4.36 5.52 -4.09
N GLY A 42 -4.28 6.85 -4.08
CA GLY A 42 -3.00 7.56 -4.14
C GLY A 42 -2.10 7.27 -2.94
N THR A 43 -2.65 7.26 -1.73
CA THR A 43 -1.88 6.96 -0.50
C THR A 43 -1.50 5.49 -0.42
N ALA A 44 -2.40 4.56 -0.75
CA ALA A 44 -2.10 3.13 -0.80
C ALA A 44 -1.00 2.82 -1.83
N PHE A 45 -1.08 3.41 -3.02
CA PHE A 45 -0.06 3.26 -4.06
C PHE A 45 1.29 3.85 -3.63
N CYS A 46 1.29 5.06 -3.06
CA CYS A 46 2.50 5.68 -2.55
C CYS A 46 3.15 4.84 -1.44
N GLY A 47 2.36 4.32 -0.50
CA GLY A 47 2.82 3.43 0.56
C GLY A 47 3.39 2.12 0.01
N PHE A 48 2.75 1.52 -1.00
CA PHE A 48 3.27 0.33 -1.69
C PHE A 48 4.62 0.60 -2.35
N VAL A 49 4.74 1.69 -3.11
CA VAL A 49 6.00 2.09 -3.76
C VAL A 49 7.09 2.33 -2.73
N ALA A 50 6.80 3.09 -1.66
CA ALA A 50 7.73 3.34 -0.57
C ALA A 50 8.18 2.04 0.10
N GLY A 51 7.25 1.12 0.38
CA GLY A 51 7.54 -0.19 0.96
C GLY A 51 8.43 -1.06 0.07
N VAL A 52 8.16 -1.10 -1.24
CA VAL A 52 8.99 -1.83 -2.21
C VAL A 52 10.39 -1.24 -2.30
N LEU A 53 10.52 0.10 -2.34
CA LEU A 53 11.82 0.77 -2.38
C LEU A 53 12.60 0.50 -1.09
N LEU A 54 11.98 0.72 0.08
CA LEU A 54 12.61 0.45 1.37
C LEU A 54 12.97 -1.02 1.54
N GLY A 55 12.15 -1.96 1.08
CA GLY A 55 12.46 -3.39 1.11
C GLY A 55 13.66 -3.77 0.26
N ARG A 56 13.82 -3.13 -0.91
CA ARG A 56 15.01 -3.31 -1.76
C ARG A 56 16.27 -2.71 -1.15
N LEU A 57 16.15 -1.57 -0.48
CA LEU A 57 17.26 -0.92 0.22
C LEU A 57 17.64 -1.64 1.52
N THR A 58 16.65 -2.18 2.22
CA THR A 58 16.80 -2.93 3.48
C THR A 58 17.06 -4.42 3.19
N LYS A 59 17.91 -4.73 2.21
CA LYS A 59 18.43 -6.07 1.97
C LYS A 59 19.41 -6.45 3.09
N LYS A 60 18.95 -6.45 4.35
CA LYS A 60 19.67 -6.98 5.50
C LYS A 60 19.25 -8.44 5.61
N GLY A 61 20.26 -9.30 5.45
CA GLY A 61 20.11 -10.69 5.09
C GLY A 61 19.07 -11.44 5.92
N GLY A 62 18.29 -12.29 5.23
CA GLY A 62 17.91 -13.55 5.84
C GLY A 62 19.20 -14.17 6.35
N GLN A 63 19.45 -14.04 7.65
CA GLN A 63 20.52 -14.73 8.33
C GLN A 63 20.24 -16.19 8.03
N LYS A 64 21.03 -16.79 7.14
CA LYS A 64 21.11 -18.24 7.07
C LYS A 64 21.58 -18.62 8.45
N LEU A 65 20.67 -19.17 9.26
CA LEU A 65 21.02 -19.72 10.57
C LEU A 65 22.21 -20.65 10.32
N PRO A 66 23.38 -20.42 10.97
CA PRO A 66 24.53 -21.29 10.77
C PRO A 66 24.10 -22.74 11.05
N PRO A 67 24.57 -23.70 10.25
CA PRO A 67 24.19 -25.09 10.45
C PRO A 67 24.58 -25.51 11.87
N LEU A 68 23.69 -26.27 12.52
CA LEU A 68 23.84 -26.72 13.92
C LEU A 68 25.10 -27.56 14.17
N THR A 69 25.85 -27.89 13.13
CA THR A 69 27.17 -28.53 13.19
C THR A 69 28.22 -27.64 13.86
N ASP A 70 28.15 -26.31 13.72
CA ASP A 70 29.11 -25.37 14.33
C ASP A 70 28.91 -25.16 15.85
N ILE A 71 27.75 -25.55 16.40
CA ILE A 71 27.44 -25.38 17.83
C ILE A 71 27.97 -26.56 18.67
N LYS A 72 28.31 -27.70 18.03
CA LYS A 72 28.62 -28.94 18.74
C LYS A 72 30.11 -29.17 19.02
N GLU A 73 31.00 -28.35 18.47
CA GLU A 73 32.48 -28.51 18.58
C GLU A 73 33.16 -27.54 19.56
N LYS A 74 32.41 -26.82 20.40
CA LYS A 74 32.96 -25.88 21.39
C LYS A 74 32.58 -26.26 22.82
#